data_AF-Q78E88-F1
#
_entry.id   AF-Q78E88-F1
#
_cell.length_a   1.000
_cell.length_b   1.000
_cell.length_c   1.000
_cell.angle_alpha   90.00
_cell.angle_beta   90.00
_cell.angle_gamma   90.00
#
_symmetry.space_group_name_H-M   'P 1'
#
loop_
_entity.id
_entity.type
_entity.pdbx_description
1 polymer ?
#
loop_
_entity_poly.entity_id
_entity_poly.type
_entity_poly.pdbx_seq_one_letter_code
_entity_poly.pdbx_strand_id
1 'polypeptide(L)'
;LTYTCRANRNCPIDQHHRNQCQYCRLKKCLKVGMRREAVQRGRMPPTQPNPGQYALTNGDPLNGHCYLSGYISLLLRAEPYPTSRYGSQCMQPNNIMGIENICELAARLLFSAVEWARNIPFFPDLQIT
;
A
#
# COMPACT_ATOMS: atom_id res chain seq x y z
N LEU A 1 -4.31 -5.86 15.61
CA LEU A 1 -4.06 -6.28 17.01
C LEU A 1 -3.50 -7.69 17.00
N THR A 2 -2.36 -7.89 17.65
CA THR A 2 -1.76 -9.21 17.88
C THR A 2 -1.67 -9.42 19.38
N TYR A 3 -2.28 -10.49 19.90
CA TYR A 3 -2.23 -10.81 21.32
C TYR A 3 -1.09 -11.79 21.60
N THR A 4 -0.38 -11.58 22.70
CA THR A 4 0.73 -12.44 23.14
C THR A 4 0.44 -12.97 24.53
N CYS A 5 0.64 -14.27 24.74
CA CYS A 5 0.57 -14.87 26.08
C CYS A 5 1.89 -14.60 26.82
N ARG A 6 1.82 -14.21 28.09
CA ARG A 6 2.99 -14.02 28.97
C ARG A 6 3.42 -15.29 29.72
N ALA A 7 2.70 -16.40 29.53
CA ALA A 7 2.93 -17.69 30.18
C ALA A 7 2.95 -18.81 29.10
N ASN A 8 2.55 -20.04 29.46
CA ASN A 8 2.69 -21.23 28.61
C ASN A 8 1.59 -21.41 27.54
N ARG A 9 0.93 -20.32 27.09
CA ARG A 9 -0.14 -20.36 26.06
C ARG A 9 -1.31 -21.32 26.37
N ASN A 10 -1.51 -21.65 27.64
CA ASN A 10 -2.54 -22.55 28.17
C ASN A 10 -3.19 -22.01 29.44
N CYS A 11 -3.38 -20.69 29.54
CA CYS A 11 -4.04 -20.07 30.70
C CYS A 11 -5.49 -20.56 30.82
N PRO A 12 -5.97 -20.90 32.03
CA PRO A 12 -7.39 -21.19 32.25
C PRO A 12 -8.24 -19.96 31.95
N ILE A 13 -9.41 -20.16 31.33
CA ILE A 13 -10.33 -19.09 30.92
C ILE A 13 -11.69 -19.32 31.57
N ASP A 14 -11.88 -18.66 32.71
CA ASP A 14 -13.07 -18.73 33.56
C ASP A 14 -13.75 -17.36 33.65
N GLN A 15 -14.95 -17.29 34.25
CA GLN A 15 -15.74 -16.06 34.32
C GLN A 15 -15.00 -14.87 34.93
N HIS A 16 -14.29 -15.08 36.05
CA HIS A 16 -13.61 -14.04 36.82
C HIS A 16 -12.29 -13.60 36.19
N HIS A 17 -11.56 -14.54 35.58
CA HIS A 17 -10.16 -14.33 35.16
C HIS A 17 -9.95 -14.33 33.64
N ARG A 18 -11.02 -14.45 32.83
CA ARG A 18 -10.94 -14.43 31.35
C ARG A 18 -10.22 -13.22 30.76
N ASN A 19 -10.13 -12.11 31.48
CA ASN A 19 -9.47 -10.88 31.03
C ASN A 19 -7.94 -10.87 31.29
N GLN A 20 -7.40 -11.82 32.06
CA GLN A 20 -5.96 -11.86 32.37
C GLN A 20 -5.08 -12.21 31.17
N CYS A 21 -5.60 -12.96 30.20
CA CYS A 21 -4.84 -13.37 29.02
C CYS A 21 -5.70 -13.33 27.75
N GLN A 22 -5.56 -12.23 26.99
CA GLN A 22 -6.28 -12.03 25.73
C GLN A 22 -5.95 -13.11 24.68
N TYR A 23 -4.68 -13.55 24.62
CA TYR A 23 -4.27 -14.62 23.71
C TYR A 23 -5.02 -15.93 23.97
N CYS A 24 -5.02 -16.42 25.21
CA CYS A 24 -5.68 -17.68 25.55
C CYS A 24 -7.20 -17.57 25.45
N ARG A 25 -7.78 -16.40 25.75
CA ARG A 25 -9.19 -16.11 25.54
C ARG A 25 -9.58 -16.23 24.06
N LEU A 26 -8.86 -15.53 23.17
CA LEU A 26 -9.11 -15.60 21.73
C LEU A 26 -8.89 -17.02 21.18
N LYS A 27 -7.80 -17.69 21.60
CA LYS A 27 -7.54 -19.10 21.24
C LYS A 27 -8.72 -20.01 21.62
N LYS A 28 -9.29 -19.84 22.83
CA LYS A 28 -10.48 -20.60 23.26
C LYS A 28 -11.70 -20.26 22.41
N CYS A 29 -11.97 -18.99 22.12
CA CYS A 29 -13.05 -18.56 21.22
C CYS A 29 -12.99 -19.25 19.85
N LEU A 30 -11.81 -19.29 19.23
CA LEU A 30 -11.62 -19.98 17.96
C LEU A 30 -11.78 -21.50 18.11
N LYS A 31 -11.25 -22.10 19.20
CA LYS A 31 -11.37 -23.54 19.48
C LYS A 31 -12.83 -24.00 19.64
N VAL A 32 -13.71 -23.15 20.16
CA VAL A 32 -15.16 -23.44 20.27
C VAL A 32 -15.94 -23.13 18.98
N GLY A 33 -15.25 -22.79 17.88
CA GLY A 33 -15.87 -22.62 16.56
C GLY A 33 -16.31 -21.19 16.22
N MET A 34 -15.86 -20.17 16.96
CA MET A 34 -16.13 -18.79 16.55
C MET A 34 -15.37 -18.47 15.25
N ARG A 35 -16.11 -17.96 14.26
CA ARG A 35 -15.63 -17.65 12.92
C ARG A 35 -15.27 -16.17 12.79
N ARG A 36 -14.06 -15.86 12.31
CA ARG A 36 -13.59 -14.47 12.17
C ARG A 36 -14.37 -13.74 11.08
N GLU A 37 -14.70 -14.45 10.01
CA GLU A 37 -15.48 -14.00 8.87
C GLU A 37 -16.95 -13.70 9.21
N ALA A 38 -17.47 -14.23 10.32
CA ALA A 38 -18.83 -13.92 10.78
C ALA A 38 -18.93 -12.53 11.46
N VAL A 39 -17.79 -11.90 11.77
CA VAL A 39 -17.74 -10.58 12.39
C VAL A 39 -17.87 -9.51 11.31
N GLN A 40 -19.03 -8.86 11.26
CA GLN A 40 -19.25 -7.69 10.42
C GLN A 40 -18.47 -6.48 11.00
N ARG A 41 -17.77 -5.73 10.14
CA ARG A 41 -17.28 -4.40 10.50
C ARG A 41 -18.52 -3.56 10.85
N GLY A 42 -18.52 -2.87 12.00
CA GLY A 42 -19.70 -2.19 12.55
C GLY A 42 -20.42 -1.30 11.53
N ARG A 43 -21.66 -0.89 11.84
CA ARG A 43 -22.42 0.04 10.99
C ARG A 43 -21.61 1.34 10.82
N MET A 44 -21.08 1.57 9.63
CA MET A 44 -20.42 2.82 9.28
C MET A 44 -21.46 3.94 9.44
N PRO A 45 -21.17 5.01 10.21
CA PRO A 45 -21.97 6.23 10.13
C PRO A 45 -21.99 6.70 8.67
N PRO A 46 -23.16 7.10 8.13
CA PRO A 46 -23.16 7.80 6.86
C PRO A 46 -22.36 9.08 7.08
N THR A 47 -21.50 9.45 6.13
CA THR A 47 -20.64 10.65 6.12
C THR A 47 -19.36 10.55 6.95
N GLN A 48 -18.28 10.08 6.32
CA GLN A 48 -16.95 10.67 6.52
C GLN A 48 -16.35 10.94 5.13
N PRO A 49 -16.00 12.19 4.79
CA PRO A 49 -15.20 12.48 3.60
C PRO A 49 -13.81 11.90 3.82
N ASN A 50 -13.33 11.11 2.86
CA ASN A 50 -11.99 10.52 2.89
C ASN A 50 -10.94 11.63 2.65
N PRO A 51 -9.84 11.71 3.42
CA PRO A 51 -8.77 12.71 3.24
C PRO A 51 -7.88 12.38 2.03
N GLY A 52 -8.49 12.36 0.84
CA GLY A 52 -7.84 12.12 -0.45
C GLY A 52 -8.70 12.55 -1.64
N GLN A 53 -9.84 13.21 -1.40
CA GLN A 53 -10.62 13.84 -2.47
C GLN A 53 -10.00 15.19 -2.80
N TYR A 54 -9.07 15.21 -3.75
CA TYR A 54 -8.84 16.43 -4.54
C TYR A 54 -10.14 16.69 -5.31
N ALA A 55 -10.95 17.62 -4.82
CA ALA A 55 -12.09 18.15 -5.55
C ALA A 55 -11.55 19.01 -6.68
N LEU A 56 -11.22 18.38 -7.81
CA LEU A 56 -11.19 19.09 -9.08
C LEU A 56 -12.65 19.34 -9.45
N THR A 57 -13.05 20.59 -9.34
CA THR A 57 -14.34 21.09 -9.79
C THR A 57 -14.53 20.68 -11.25
N ASN A 58 -15.49 19.81 -11.52
CA ASN A 58 -16.54 20.02 -12.51
C ASN A 58 -17.51 18.86 -12.43
N GLY A 59 -18.79 19.20 -12.20
CA GLY A 59 -19.85 18.24 -12.00
C GLY A 59 -20.17 17.48 -13.29
N ASP A 60 -20.19 16.16 -13.19
CA ASP A 60 -21.02 15.31 -14.04
C ASP A 60 -21.31 13.99 -13.29
N PRO A 61 -22.57 13.54 -13.10
CA PRO A 61 -22.90 12.44 -12.18
C PRO A 61 -22.67 11.03 -12.75
N LEU A 62 -22.11 10.89 -13.95
CA LEU A 62 -22.07 9.62 -14.68
C LEU A 62 -20.70 9.29 -15.26
N ASN A 63 -19.69 8.95 -14.43
CA ASN A 63 -18.75 7.89 -14.79
C ASN A 63 -17.75 7.55 -13.69
N GLY A 64 -17.68 6.26 -13.33
CA GLY A 64 -16.68 5.66 -12.45
C GLY A 64 -15.24 5.67 -12.98
N HIS A 65 -14.94 6.51 -13.99
CA HIS A 65 -13.66 6.59 -14.69
C HIS A 65 -12.86 7.87 -14.40
N CYS A 66 -13.46 8.91 -13.81
CA CYS A 66 -12.79 10.20 -13.60
C CYS A 66 -11.61 10.10 -12.61
N TYR A 67 -11.74 9.29 -11.56
CA TYR A 67 -10.72 9.11 -10.52
C TYR A 67 -9.45 8.46 -11.07
N LEU A 68 -9.60 7.48 -11.97
CA LEU A 68 -8.48 6.81 -12.62
C LEU A 68 -7.82 7.73 -13.65
N SER A 69 -8.58 8.48 -14.44
CA SER A 69 -8.03 9.42 -15.43
C SER A 69 -7.16 10.51 -14.78
N GLY A 70 -7.59 11.05 -13.64
CA GLY A 70 -6.81 12.04 -12.89
C GLY A 70 -5.54 11.44 -12.31
N TYR A 71 -5.63 10.25 -11.70
CA TYR A 71 -4.48 9.58 -11.09
C TYR A 71 -3.45 9.13 -12.14
N ILE A 72 -3.90 8.58 -13.27
CA ILE A 72 -3.04 8.24 -14.42
C ILE A 72 -2.32 9.49 -14.93
N SER A 73 -2.99 10.64 -15.01
CA SER A 73 -2.38 11.90 -15.45
C SER A 73 -1.31 12.43 -14.48
N LEU A 74 -1.49 12.19 -13.17
CA LEU A 74 -0.52 12.55 -12.13
C LEU A 74 0.69 11.61 -12.19
N LEU A 75 0.47 10.30 -12.36
CA LEU A 75 1.54 9.31 -12.53
C LEU A 75 2.36 9.58 -13.79
N LEU A 76 1.71 9.84 -14.93
CA LEU A 76 2.39 10.19 -16.18
C LEU A 76 3.21 11.48 -16.10
N ARG A 77 2.82 12.43 -15.24
CA ARG A 77 3.60 13.65 -14.97
C ARG A 77 4.78 13.41 -14.03
N ALA A 78 4.70 12.40 -13.16
CA ALA A 78 5.79 12.04 -12.28
C ALA A 78 6.91 11.29 -13.03
N GLU A 79 6.61 10.66 -14.19
CA GLU A 79 7.59 9.95 -15.03
C GLU A 79 8.78 10.84 -15.42
N PRO A 80 10.02 10.48 -15.01
CA PRO A 80 11.17 11.37 -15.14
C PRO A 80 11.63 11.51 -16.60
N TYR A 81 11.25 10.58 -17.50
CA TYR A 81 11.55 10.64 -18.93
C TYR A 81 10.51 9.88 -19.77
N PRO A 82 10.10 10.39 -20.95
CA PRO A 82 9.40 9.57 -21.93
C PRO A 82 10.29 8.39 -22.35
N THR A 83 9.69 7.21 -22.47
CA THR A 83 10.28 5.88 -22.75
C THR A 83 11.27 5.79 -23.92
N SER A 84 11.45 6.86 -24.71
CA SER A 84 12.22 6.87 -25.95
C SER A 84 13.74 6.98 -25.80
N ARG A 85 14.26 7.65 -24.75
CA ARG A 85 15.72 7.95 -24.68
C ARG A 85 16.57 6.76 -24.21
N TYR A 86 16.04 5.92 -23.34
CA TYR A 86 16.78 4.79 -22.76
C TYR A 86 16.36 3.41 -23.30
N GLY A 87 15.09 3.22 -23.69
CA GLY A 87 14.62 1.96 -24.28
C GLY A 87 15.18 1.66 -25.68
N SER A 88 15.61 2.68 -26.42
CA SER A 88 16.14 2.50 -27.78
C SER A 88 17.59 1.95 -27.81
N GLN A 89 18.34 2.05 -26.71
CA GLN A 89 19.73 1.56 -26.65
C GLN A 89 19.84 0.09 -26.23
N CYS A 90 18.85 -0.45 -25.50
CA CYS A 90 18.85 -1.85 -25.06
C CYS A 90 18.22 -2.83 -26.07
N MET A 91 17.52 -2.33 -27.09
CA MET A 91 16.84 -3.15 -28.12
C MET A 91 17.68 -3.35 -29.39
N GLN A 92 19.00 -3.07 -29.35
CA GLN A 92 19.88 -3.34 -30.50
C GLN A 92 20.50 -4.73 -30.38
N PRO A 93 20.21 -5.67 -31.32
CA PRO A 93 20.57 -7.09 -31.19
C PRO A 93 22.08 -7.36 -31.20
N ASN A 94 22.92 -6.39 -31.56
CA ASN A 94 24.37 -6.55 -31.70
C ASN A 94 25.23 -5.76 -30.69
N ASN A 95 24.61 -5.06 -29.73
CA ASN A 95 25.38 -4.26 -28.77
C ASN A 95 25.37 -4.94 -27.38
N ILE A 96 26.40 -5.75 -27.10
CA ILE A 96 26.65 -6.21 -25.73
C ILE A 96 27.08 -4.98 -24.93
N MET A 97 26.14 -4.39 -24.20
CA MET A 97 26.41 -3.28 -23.30
C MET A 97 27.38 -3.79 -22.22
N GLY A 98 28.58 -3.23 -22.14
CA GLY A 98 29.56 -3.59 -21.12
C GLY A 98 29.00 -3.39 -19.70
N ILE A 99 29.48 -4.17 -18.73
CA ILE A 99 29.00 -4.12 -17.33
C ILE A 99 29.08 -2.71 -16.76
N GLU A 100 30.11 -1.93 -17.12
CA GLU A 100 30.27 -0.54 -16.69
C GLU A 100 29.12 0.35 -17.16
N ASN A 101 28.71 0.21 -18.43
CA ASN A 101 27.58 0.95 -19.01
C ASN A 101 26.25 0.53 -18.38
N ILE A 102 26.10 -0.75 -18.01
CA ILE A 102 24.91 -1.25 -17.29
C ILE A 102 24.87 -0.67 -15.88
N CYS A 103 25.99 -0.68 -15.16
CA CYS A 103 26.09 -0.13 -13.82
C CYS A 103 25.84 1.40 -13.82
N GLU A 104 26.37 2.12 -14.80
CA GLU A 104 26.13 3.55 -14.96
C GLU A 104 24.65 3.85 -15.26
N LEU A 105 24.03 3.06 -16.14
CA LEU A 105 22.60 3.15 -16.41
C LEU A 105 21.77 2.88 -15.15
N ALA A 106 22.08 1.82 -14.42
CA ALA A 106 21.38 1.45 -13.19
C ALA A 106 21.47 2.58 -12.14
N ALA A 107 22.65 3.19 -11.97
CA ALA A 107 22.82 4.32 -11.07
C ALA A 107 21.93 5.50 -11.48
N ARG A 108 21.91 5.88 -12.76
CA ARG A 108 21.03 6.96 -13.27
C ARG A 108 19.55 6.64 -13.07
N LEU A 109 19.12 5.41 -13.27
CA LEU A 109 17.74 4.97 -13.03
C LEU A 109 17.37 5.03 -11.55
N LEU A 110 18.28 4.66 -10.65
CA LEU A 110 18.04 4.75 -9.19
C LEU A 110 17.78 6.19 -8.75
N PHE A 111 18.58 7.16 -9.19
CA PHE A 111 18.34 8.58 -8.87
C PHE A 111 17.03 9.08 -9.49
N SER A 112 16.75 8.68 -10.74
CA SER A 112 15.50 9.04 -11.43
C SER A 112 14.27 8.48 -10.72
N ALA A 113 14.35 7.26 -10.17
CA ALA A 113 13.25 6.64 -9.43
C ALA A 113 12.96 7.36 -8.10
N VAL A 114 14.01 7.86 -7.41
CA VAL A 114 13.83 8.68 -6.20
C VAL A 114 13.13 10.00 -6.52
N GLU A 115 13.48 10.64 -7.64
CA GLU A 115 12.82 11.88 -8.08
C GLU A 115 11.38 11.65 -8.54
N TRP A 116 11.14 10.60 -9.31
CA TRP A 116 9.79 10.14 -9.66
C TRP A 116 8.92 9.96 -8.42
N ALA A 117 9.42 9.20 -7.44
CA ALA A 117 8.68 8.89 -6.23
C ALA A 117 8.33 10.16 -5.42
N ARG A 118 9.26 11.13 -5.33
CA ARG A 118 9.00 12.42 -4.67
C ARG A 118 7.88 13.23 -5.34
N ASN A 119 7.66 13.05 -6.64
CA ASN A 119 6.61 13.73 -7.39
C ASN A 119 5.25 13.02 -7.34
N ILE A 120 5.18 11.81 -6.74
CA ILE A 120 3.90 11.12 -6.56
C ILE A 120 3.10 11.81 -5.46
N PRO A 121 1.83 12.16 -5.70
CA PRO A 121 0.96 12.74 -4.68
C PRO A 121 0.94 11.88 -3.40
N PHE A 122 1.15 12.52 -2.25
CA PHE A 122 1.18 11.92 -0.90
C PHE A 122 2.34 10.97 -0.61
N PHE A 123 3.19 10.64 -1.58
CA PHE A 123 4.36 9.80 -1.32
C PHE A 123 5.36 10.46 -0.35
N PRO A 124 5.65 11.77 -0.44
CA PRO A 124 6.51 12.45 0.55
C PRO A 124 5.94 12.47 1.97
N ASP A 125 4.63 12.31 2.12
CA ASP A 125 3.95 12.33 3.42
C ASP A 125 4.03 10.96 4.14
N LEU A 126 4.51 9.93 3.45
CA LEU A 126 4.74 8.62 4.03
C LEU A 126 5.91 8.68 5.02
N GLN A 127 5.66 8.22 6.24
CA GLN A 127 6.69 8.16 7.28
C GLN A 127 7.76 7.12 6.89
N ILE A 128 9.01 7.57 6.81
CA ILE A 128 10.18 6.69 6.69
C ILE A 128 10.35 6.03 8.07
N THR A 129 9.78 4.83 8.23
CA THR A 129 9.85 4.05 9.47
C THR A 129 10.86 2.93 9.32
#